data_AF-A0A653K7V9-F1
#
_entry.id   AF-A0A653K7V9-F1
#
_cell.length_a   1.000
_cell.length_b   1.000
_cell.length_c   1.000
_cell.angle_alpha   90.00
_cell.angle_beta   90.00
_cell.angle_gamma   90.00
#
_symmetry.space_group_name_H-M   'P 1'
#
loop_
_entity.id
_entity.type
_entity.pdbx_description
1 polymer ?
#
loop_
_entity_poly.entity_id
_entity_poly.type
_entity_poly.pdbx_seq_one_letter_code
_entity_poly.pdbx_strand_id
1 'polypeptide(L)'
;MDWPQHKNLYSDFEKILKKPHFKYENFYIDTNVTRVNRISNKTVRKLVSQQSNLTFIESTSQLSSLPISKFLSQNSQANYFPTKLYTKQNSLTIDTNENRFIKFFFEHVQNIANRLNNFPNLPSTILNEQKKVLLVCRQILSNNFFKDIGILSYIPQNSTVLSSRSGYKEIFEHYTRSRFGIRSILQEFESELLSQGLKKISDLYEYWVFFIIAEAFLGSEIIIEQQDVVLSSGKISYGICFKANDVSVYYNWTESREKKTSYSLTLRPDTTVEIRMGNKKVKFIFDAKYKVQSSSSENDISRYVKSEDIYKMHTYLDAISNVEFAMVVYPGTEFYFYEKTSISHVKRNIEDVSSFKGVGAIPLIPSDSNSELNLKAFVEKVKSFFQL
;
A
#
# COMPACT_ATOMS: atom_id res chain seq x y z
N MET A 1 1.05 18.89 -2.49
CA MET A 1 1.92 17.71 -2.47
C MET A 1 2.28 17.38 -3.90
N ASP A 2 3.51 17.67 -4.30
CA ASP A 2 4.04 17.26 -5.58
C ASP A 2 4.39 15.77 -5.46
N TRP A 3 3.60 14.94 -6.13
CA TRP A 3 3.96 13.54 -6.33
C TRP A 3 5.30 13.53 -7.08
N PRO A 4 6.34 12.84 -6.58
CA PRO A 4 7.63 12.83 -7.25
C PRO A 4 7.44 12.38 -8.70
N GLN A 5 7.89 13.24 -9.63
CA GLN A 5 7.67 13.11 -11.09
C GLN A 5 8.16 11.77 -11.67
N HIS A 6 8.91 10.98 -10.90
CA HIS A 6 9.51 9.71 -11.32
C HIS A 6 8.62 8.46 -11.08
N LYS A 7 7.47 8.57 -10.40
CA LYS A 7 6.50 7.47 -10.24
C LYS A 7 5.07 7.99 -10.36
N ASN A 8 4.59 8.22 -11.58
CA ASN A 8 3.22 8.63 -11.84
C ASN A 8 2.39 7.40 -12.30
N LEU A 9 1.28 7.06 -11.63
CA LEU A 9 0.41 5.93 -12.00
C LEU A 9 -0.09 6.07 -13.44
N TYR A 10 -0.28 7.30 -13.90
CA TYR A 10 -0.60 7.59 -15.29
C TYR A 10 0.55 7.18 -16.22
N SER A 11 1.79 7.57 -15.89
CA SER A 11 2.97 7.18 -16.66
C SER A 11 3.21 5.67 -16.65
N ASP A 12 2.93 4.99 -15.53
CA ASP A 12 3.04 3.54 -15.43
C ASP A 12 1.97 2.85 -16.28
N PHE A 13 0.76 3.41 -16.30
CA PHE A 13 -0.29 2.96 -17.22
C PHE A 13 0.06 3.20 -18.70
N GLU A 14 0.69 4.32 -19.05
CA GLU A 14 1.18 4.55 -20.43
C GLU A 14 2.21 3.51 -20.88
N LYS A 15 3.10 3.07 -19.98
CA LYS A 15 4.04 1.97 -20.28
C LYS A 15 3.29 0.68 -20.61
N ILE A 16 2.19 0.40 -19.90
CA ILE A 16 1.31 -0.73 -20.18
C ILE A 16 0.66 -0.59 -21.56
N LEU A 17 0.15 0.60 -21.92
CA LEU A 17 -0.45 0.84 -23.23
C LEU A 17 0.55 0.64 -24.38
N LYS A 18 1.81 1.04 -24.19
CA LYS A 18 2.88 0.86 -25.20
C LYS A 18 3.23 -0.61 -25.41
N LYS A 19 3.18 -1.41 -24.35
CA LYS A 19 3.50 -2.85 -24.38
C LYS A 19 2.54 -3.61 -23.47
N PRO A 20 1.31 -3.92 -23.92
CA PRO A 20 0.37 -4.67 -23.10
C PRO A 20 0.70 -6.16 -23.08
N HIS A 21 0.23 -6.85 -22.05
CA HIS A 21 0.30 -8.30 -21.96
C HIS A 21 -0.85 -8.94 -22.74
N PHE A 22 -0.52 -9.95 -23.55
CA PHE A 22 -1.47 -10.70 -24.35
C PHE A 22 -1.42 -12.16 -23.95
N LYS A 23 -2.57 -12.82 -24.02
CA LYS A 23 -2.67 -14.28 -23.99
C LYS A 23 -3.21 -14.78 -25.33
N TYR A 24 -2.85 -16.00 -25.69
CA TYR A 24 -3.50 -16.68 -26.80
C TYR A 24 -4.87 -17.17 -26.35
N GLU A 25 -5.90 -16.76 -27.07
CA GLU A 25 -7.24 -17.29 -26.93
C GLU A 25 -7.58 -18.14 -28.15
N ASN A 26 -8.15 -19.31 -27.86
CA ASN A 26 -8.52 -20.26 -28.88
C ASN A 26 -10.01 -20.18 -29.11
N PHE A 27 -10.42 -19.82 -30.32
CA PHE A 27 -11.81 -19.89 -30.74
C PHE A 27 -11.93 -20.82 -31.94
N TYR A 28 -13.16 -21.22 -32.24
CA TYR A 28 -13.42 -22.07 -33.39
C TYR A 28 -14.36 -21.37 -34.35
N ILE A 29 -14.00 -21.38 -35.63
CA ILE A 29 -14.75 -20.75 -36.71
C ILE A 29 -14.84 -21.69 -37.90
N ASP A 30 -15.90 -21.56 -38.69
CA ASP A 30 -16.06 -22.30 -39.94
C ASP A 30 -15.16 -21.66 -41.01
N THR A 31 -14.02 -22.31 -41.28
CA THR A 31 -13.01 -21.86 -42.24
C THR A 31 -13.12 -22.69 -43.51
N ASN A 32 -12.92 -22.07 -44.68
CA ASN A 32 -12.91 -22.80 -45.96
C ASN A 32 -11.88 -23.94 -45.92
N VAL A 33 -12.28 -25.14 -46.36
CA VAL A 33 -11.47 -26.37 -46.34
C VAL A 33 -10.08 -26.20 -46.95
N THR A 34 -9.95 -25.35 -47.96
CA THR A 34 -8.67 -25.03 -48.63
C THR A 34 -7.65 -24.32 -47.74
N ARG A 35 -8.09 -23.64 -46.67
CA ARG A 35 -7.24 -22.90 -45.73
C ARG A 35 -6.94 -23.69 -44.45
N VAL A 36 -7.36 -24.95 -44.39
CA VAL A 36 -7.25 -25.78 -43.18
C VAL A 36 -5.99 -26.63 -43.21
N ASN A 37 -5.03 -26.29 -42.36
CA ASN A 37 -3.75 -27.01 -42.27
C ASN A 37 -3.75 -28.14 -41.24
N ARG A 38 -4.68 -28.11 -40.26
CA ARG A 38 -4.78 -29.11 -39.19
C ARG A 38 -6.24 -29.36 -38.82
N ILE A 39 -6.59 -30.64 -38.68
CA ILE A 39 -7.93 -31.09 -38.30
C ILE A 39 -7.90 -31.55 -36.85
N SER A 40 -8.84 -31.09 -36.03
CA SER A 40 -8.95 -31.47 -34.62
C SER A 40 -10.08 -32.47 -34.38
N ASN A 41 -10.06 -33.19 -33.26
CA ASN A 41 -11.16 -34.08 -32.87
C ASN A 41 -12.51 -33.34 -32.77
N LYS A 42 -12.52 -32.05 -32.38
CA LYS A 42 -13.73 -31.22 -32.37
C LYS A 42 -14.23 -30.92 -33.78
N THR A 43 -13.33 -30.71 -34.74
CA THR A 43 -13.65 -30.52 -36.16
C THR A 43 -14.36 -31.76 -36.70
N VAL A 44 -13.80 -32.95 -36.47
CA VAL A 44 -14.39 -34.23 -36.91
C VAL A 44 -15.74 -34.46 -36.25
N ARG A 45 -15.84 -34.30 -34.92
CA ARG A 45 -17.11 -34.48 -34.20
C ARG A 45 -18.20 -33.57 -34.76
N LYS A 46 -17.93 -32.28 -34.96
CA LYS A 46 -18.92 -31.34 -35.51
C LYS A 46 -19.32 -31.75 -36.93
N LEU A 47 -18.36 -32.12 -37.78
CA LEU A 47 -18.62 -32.55 -39.16
C LEU A 47 -19.53 -33.79 -39.23
N VAL A 48 -19.35 -34.75 -38.31
CA VAL A 48 -20.21 -35.95 -38.23
C VAL A 48 -21.58 -35.64 -37.64
N SER A 49 -21.63 -34.84 -36.55
CA SER A 49 -22.87 -34.59 -35.81
C SER A 49 -23.79 -33.54 -36.45
N GLN A 50 -23.21 -32.57 -37.14
CA GLN A 50 -23.88 -31.42 -37.73
C GLN A 50 -23.34 -31.34 -39.16
N GLN A 51 -24.01 -32.04 -40.08
CA GLN A 51 -23.71 -32.06 -41.52
C GLN A 51 -24.00 -30.69 -42.19
N SER A 52 -23.56 -29.60 -41.57
CA SER A 52 -23.69 -28.23 -42.07
C SER A 52 -22.47 -27.86 -42.92
N ASN A 53 -22.65 -26.93 -43.86
CA ASN A 53 -21.63 -26.49 -44.82
C ASN A 53 -21.12 -27.59 -45.77
N LEU A 54 -21.98 -28.56 -46.09
CA LEU A 54 -21.74 -29.52 -47.16
C LEU A 54 -22.19 -28.93 -48.50
N THR A 55 -21.48 -29.27 -49.56
CA THR A 55 -21.85 -28.90 -50.92
C THR A 55 -21.90 -30.15 -51.78
N PHE A 56 -22.91 -30.20 -52.64
CA PHE A 56 -23.05 -31.24 -53.64
C PHE A 56 -21.84 -31.22 -54.58
N ILE A 57 -21.31 -32.39 -54.88
CA ILE A 57 -20.25 -32.57 -55.86
C ILE A 57 -20.70 -33.60 -56.91
N GLU A 58 -20.35 -33.36 -58.16
CA GLU A 58 -20.64 -34.29 -59.25
C GLU A 58 -19.85 -35.60 -59.09
N SER A 59 -20.44 -36.70 -59.55
CA SER A 59 -19.84 -38.05 -59.51
C SER A 59 -18.55 -38.17 -60.34
N THR A 60 -18.31 -37.23 -61.25
CA THR A 60 -17.10 -37.13 -62.09
C THR A 60 -15.94 -36.45 -61.37
N SER A 61 -16.18 -35.77 -60.25
CA SER A 61 -15.13 -35.08 -59.50
C SER A 61 -14.23 -36.06 -58.76
N GLN A 62 -12.91 -35.82 -58.77
CA GLN A 62 -11.95 -36.60 -57.99
C GLN A 62 -12.28 -36.57 -56.48
N LEU A 63 -12.91 -35.49 -56.00
CA LEU A 63 -13.32 -35.35 -54.60
C LEU A 63 -14.39 -36.35 -54.18
N SER A 64 -15.20 -36.88 -55.12
CA SER A 64 -16.24 -37.88 -54.82
C SER A 64 -15.64 -39.21 -54.34
N SER A 65 -14.42 -39.52 -54.77
CA SER A 65 -13.75 -40.78 -54.43
C SER A 65 -13.17 -40.81 -53.01
N LEU A 66 -13.02 -39.65 -52.37
CA LEU A 66 -12.36 -39.52 -51.08
C LEU A 66 -13.16 -40.21 -49.95
N PRO A 67 -12.49 -40.83 -48.96
CA PRO A 67 -13.17 -41.52 -47.85
C PRO A 67 -14.15 -40.63 -47.10
N ILE A 68 -13.82 -39.34 -46.94
CA ILE A 68 -14.67 -38.38 -46.24
C ILE A 68 -15.96 -38.07 -47.00
N SER A 69 -15.90 -37.98 -48.34
CA SER A 69 -17.07 -37.74 -49.18
C SER A 69 -18.01 -38.94 -49.15
N LYS A 70 -17.45 -40.16 -49.25
CA LYS A 70 -18.20 -41.41 -49.11
C LYS A 70 -18.87 -41.54 -47.74
N PHE A 71 -18.13 -41.20 -46.68
CA PHE A 71 -18.66 -41.23 -45.32
C PHE A 71 -19.81 -40.24 -45.12
N LEU A 72 -19.67 -39.01 -45.62
CA LEU A 72 -20.70 -37.97 -45.48
C LEU A 72 -21.93 -38.24 -46.33
N SER A 73 -21.77 -38.92 -47.47
CA SER A 73 -22.87 -39.24 -48.38
C SER A 73 -23.79 -40.38 -47.92
N GLN A 74 -23.45 -41.14 -46.87
CA GLN A 74 -24.31 -42.14 -46.19
C GLN A 74 -25.33 -42.87 -47.10
N ASN A 75 -24.87 -43.49 -48.19
CA ASN A 75 -25.70 -44.23 -49.17
C ASN A 75 -26.75 -43.40 -49.96
N SER A 76 -26.68 -42.08 -49.93
CA SER A 76 -27.47 -41.22 -50.82
C SER A 76 -26.92 -41.28 -52.26
N GLN A 77 -27.78 -41.01 -53.25
CA GLN A 77 -27.36 -40.90 -54.66
C GLN A 77 -26.48 -39.66 -54.92
N ALA A 78 -26.35 -38.78 -53.94
CA ALA A 78 -25.63 -37.52 -54.05
C ALA A 78 -24.29 -37.57 -53.30
N ASN A 79 -23.22 -37.09 -53.95
CA ASN A 79 -21.91 -36.95 -53.32
C ASN A 79 -21.81 -35.60 -52.61
N TYR A 80 -21.37 -35.58 -51.35
CA TYR A 80 -21.21 -34.36 -50.56
C TYR A 80 -19.77 -34.16 -50.12
N PHE A 81 -19.32 -32.90 -50.15
CA PHE A 81 -18.01 -32.50 -49.64
C PHE A 81 -18.13 -31.27 -48.74
N PRO A 82 -17.40 -31.20 -47.61
CA PRO A 82 -17.43 -30.03 -46.74
C PRO A 82 -16.69 -28.86 -47.38
N THR A 83 -17.38 -27.73 -47.58
CA THR A 83 -16.73 -26.50 -48.06
C THR A 83 -16.10 -25.70 -46.94
N LYS A 84 -16.63 -25.83 -45.72
CA LYS A 84 -16.05 -25.23 -44.51
C LYS A 84 -15.90 -26.26 -43.40
N LEU A 85 -14.82 -26.15 -42.65
CA LEU A 85 -14.53 -26.98 -41.48
C LEU A 85 -14.40 -26.10 -40.24
N TYR A 86 -14.92 -26.62 -39.13
CA TYR A 86 -14.83 -25.95 -37.83
C TYR A 86 -13.44 -26.09 -37.25
N THR A 87 -12.66 -25.03 -37.38
CA THR A 87 -11.22 -25.06 -37.13
C THR A 87 -10.85 -24.18 -35.96
N LYS A 88 -9.86 -24.65 -35.20
CA LYS A 88 -9.28 -23.89 -34.10
C LYS A 88 -8.43 -22.77 -34.69
N GLN A 89 -8.78 -21.53 -34.36
CA GLN A 89 -7.96 -20.36 -34.62
C GLN A 89 -7.46 -19.79 -33.28
N ASN A 90 -6.28 -19.16 -33.34
CA ASN A 90 -5.70 -18.49 -32.19
C ASN A 90 -5.75 -16.99 -32.48
N SER A 91 -6.36 -16.21 -31.59
CA SER A 91 -6.20 -14.76 -31.55
C SER A 91 -5.37 -14.38 -30.34
N LEU A 92 -4.71 -13.23 -30.43
CA LEU A 92 -4.17 -12.57 -29.26
C LEU A 92 -5.31 -11.75 -28.63
N THR A 93 -5.54 -11.97 -27.35
CA THR A 93 -6.45 -11.13 -26.56
C THR A 93 -5.66 -10.39 -25.49
N ILE A 94 -6.04 -9.14 -25.26
CA ILE A 94 -5.55 -8.33 -24.12
C ILE A 94 -6.27 -8.69 -22.83
N ASP A 95 -7.27 -9.56 -22.86
CA ASP A 95 -8.02 -9.94 -21.66
C ASP A 95 -7.24 -10.94 -20.77
N THR A 96 -6.13 -10.48 -20.19
CA THR A 96 -5.27 -11.25 -19.30
C THR A 96 -5.61 -10.99 -17.84
N ASN A 97 -5.28 -11.92 -16.93
CA ASN A 97 -5.54 -11.71 -15.50
C ASN A 97 -4.78 -10.49 -14.96
N GLU A 98 -3.60 -10.21 -15.52
CA GLU A 98 -2.80 -9.03 -15.22
C GLU A 98 -3.49 -7.75 -15.67
N ASN A 99 -4.01 -7.70 -16.90
CA ASN A 99 -4.73 -6.52 -17.38
C ASN A 99 -6.06 -6.31 -16.62
N ARG A 100 -6.75 -7.41 -16.29
CA ARG A 100 -7.92 -7.38 -15.39
C ARG A 100 -7.55 -6.85 -14.01
N PHE A 101 -6.36 -7.19 -13.49
CA PHE A 101 -5.87 -6.66 -12.22
C PHE A 101 -5.63 -5.15 -12.29
N ILE A 102 -5.04 -4.65 -13.37
CA ILE A 102 -4.84 -3.20 -13.55
C ILE A 102 -6.18 -2.46 -13.56
N LYS A 103 -7.19 -2.98 -14.29
CA LYS A 103 -8.55 -2.43 -14.27
C LYS A 103 -9.14 -2.42 -12.86
N PHE A 104 -9.10 -3.57 -12.19
CA PHE A 104 -9.55 -3.73 -10.82
C PHE A 104 -8.86 -2.75 -9.85
N PHE A 105 -7.55 -2.54 -9.98
CA PHE A 105 -6.78 -1.64 -9.12
C PHE A 105 -7.32 -0.21 -9.20
N PHE A 106 -7.51 0.33 -10.40
CA PHE A 106 -8.03 1.69 -10.58
C PHE A 106 -9.49 1.82 -10.16
N GLU A 107 -10.33 0.81 -10.41
CA GLU A 107 -11.70 0.76 -9.88
C GLU A 107 -11.71 0.72 -8.34
N HIS A 108 -10.79 -0.03 -7.73
CA HIS A 108 -10.64 -0.12 -6.29
C HIS A 108 -10.23 1.22 -5.67
N VAL A 109 -9.23 1.90 -6.23
CA VAL A 109 -8.80 3.23 -5.79
C VAL A 109 -9.93 4.24 -5.93
N GLN A 110 -10.64 4.24 -7.07
CA GLN A 110 -11.79 5.11 -7.29
C GLN A 110 -12.89 4.87 -6.24
N ASN A 111 -13.17 3.60 -5.91
CA ASN A 111 -14.16 3.24 -4.89
C ASN A 111 -13.75 3.71 -3.50
N ILE A 112 -12.48 3.56 -3.11
CA ILE A 112 -11.97 4.10 -1.84
C ILE A 112 -12.13 5.61 -1.80
N ALA A 113 -11.72 6.33 -2.86
CA ALA A 113 -11.86 7.76 -2.93
C ALA A 113 -13.34 8.19 -2.83
N ASN A 114 -14.26 7.47 -3.48
CA ASN A 114 -15.69 7.76 -3.39
C ASN A 114 -16.29 7.53 -1.99
N ARG A 115 -15.75 6.59 -1.19
CA ARG A 115 -16.20 6.38 0.21
C ARG A 115 -15.97 7.60 1.08
N LEU A 116 -15.00 8.46 0.75
CA LEU A 116 -14.77 9.71 1.48
C LEU A 116 -15.99 10.65 1.42
N ASN A 117 -16.85 10.53 0.39
CA ASN A 117 -18.08 11.31 0.30
C ASN A 117 -19.08 11.03 1.44
N ASN A 118 -18.93 9.90 2.14
CA ASN A 118 -19.82 9.54 3.26
C ASN A 118 -19.47 10.27 4.56
N PHE A 119 -18.33 10.96 4.63
CA PHE A 119 -17.89 11.66 5.82
C PHE A 119 -18.23 13.16 5.73
N PRO A 120 -19.12 13.68 6.59
CA PRO A 120 -19.36 15.11 6.64
C PRO A 120 -18.14 15.84 7.21
N ASN A 121 -17.90 17.08 6.76
CA ASN A 121 -16.85 17.98 7.27
C ASN A 121 -15.39 17.53 7.04
N LEU A 122 -15.10 16.93 5.88
CA LEU A 122 -13.71 16.68 5.50
C LEU A 122 -12.95 18.00 5.24
N PRO A 123 -11.67 18.10 5.66
CA PRO A 123 -10.80 19.21 5.30
C PRO A 123 -10.74 19.45 3.79
N SER A 124 -10.69 20.72 3.39
CA SER A 124 -10.63 21.12 1.97
C SER A 124 -9.43 20.53 1.23
N THR A 125 -8.33 20.32 1.94
CA THR A 125 -7.12 19.65 1.44
C THR A 125 -7.41 18.21 1.01
N ILE A 126 -8.07 17.42 1.87
CA ILE A 126 -8.47 16.03 1.59
C ILE A 126 -9.46 15.99 0.41
N LEU A 127 -10.44 16.90 0.38
CA LEU A 127 -11.40 16.98 -0.72
C LEU A 127 -10.72 17.31 -2.05
N ASN A 128 -9.71 18.17 -2.06
CA ASN A 128 -8.94 18.49 -3.27
C ASN A 128 -8.12 17.27 -3.75
N GLU A 129 -7.45 16.57 -2.84
CA GLU A 129 -6.69 15.36 -3.17
C GLU A 129 -7.62 14.23 -3.66
N GLN A 130 -8.77 14.03 -3.03
CA GLN A 130 -9.81 13.12 -3.50
C GLN A 130 -10.22 13.43 -4.94
N LYS A 131 -10.49 14.70 -5.27
CA LYS A 131 -10.84 15.13 -6.63
C LYS A 131 -9.74 14.80 -7.64
N LYS A 132 -8.47 15.05 -7.30
CA LYS A 132 -7.32 14.72 -8.17
C LYS A 132 -7.23 13.21 -8.42
N VAL A 133 -7.33 12.39 -7.37
CA VAL A 133 -7.30 10.92 -7.49
C VAL A 133 -8.45 10.42 -8.37
N LEU A 134 -9.67 10.93 -8.15
CA LEU A 134 -10.84 10.57 -8.94
C LEU A 134 -10.68 10.96 -10.42
N LEU A 135 -10.10 12.14 -10.70
CA LEU A 135 -9.83 12.59 -12.06
C LEU A 135 -8.88 11.63 -12.79
N VAL A 136 -7.76 11.27 -12.16
CA VAL A 136 -6.78 10.32 -12.72
C VAL A 136 -7.43 8.96 -12.98
N CYS A 137 -8.17 8.41 -12.01
CA CYS A 137 -8.83 7.13 -12.17
C CYS A 137 -9.85 7.15 -13.32
N ARG A 138 -10.65 8.23 -13.45
CA ARG A 138 -11.61 8.38 -14.55
C ARG A 138 -10.92 8.46 -15.92
N GLN A 139 -9.82 9.20 -16.02
CA GLN A 139 -9.05 9.31 -17.27
C GLN A 139 -8.49 7.95 -17.69
N ILE A 140 -7.94 7.18 -16.75
CA ILE A 140 -7.39 5.85 -17.02
C ILE A 140 -8.49 4.85 -17.38
N LEU A 141 -9.55 4.76 -16.57
CA LEU A 141 -10.63 3.79 -16.77
C LEU A 141 -11.49 4.08 -18.01
N SER A 142 -11.53 5.33 -18.50
CA SER A 142 -12.22 5.68 -19.74
C SER A 142 -11.45 5.32 -21.02
N ASN A 143 -10.20 4.84 -20.90
CA ASN A 143 -9.40 4.42 -22.03
C ASN A 143 -10.01 3.19 -22.73
N ASN A 144 -10.00 3.19 -24.07
CA ASN A 144 -10.50 2.07 -24.89
C ASN A 144 -9.84 0.72 -24.56
N PHE A 145 -8.61 0.72 -24.03
CA PHE A 145 -7.91 -0.48 -23.56
C PHE A 145 -8.78 -1.35 -22.63
N PHE A 146 -9.62 -0.76 -21.78
CA PHE A 146 -10.43 -1.51 -20.81
C PHE A 146 -11.78 -2.00 -21.32
N LYS A 147 -12.15 -1.69 -22.57
CA LYS A 147 -13.43 -2.12 -23.17
C LYS A 147 -13.51 -3.64 -23.28
N ASP A 148 -12.42 -4.27 -23.72
CA ASP A 148 -12.35 -5.72 -23.95
C ASP A 148 -11.72 -6.49 -22.76
N ILE A 149 -11.51 -5.82 -21.62
CA ILE A 149 -10.95 -6.43 -20.40
C ILE A 149 -12.08 -6.79 -19.44
N GLY A 150 -12.14 -8.07 -19.08
CA GLY A 150 -13.15 -8.63 -18.18
C GLY A 150 -12.94 -8.26 -16.70
N ILE A 151 -13.76 -8.86 -15.84
CA ILE A 151 -13.66 -8.68 -14.38
C ILE A 151 -12.58 -9.61 -13.82
N LEU A 152 -11.81 -9.12 -12.85
CA LEU A 152 -10.83 -9.91 -12.13
C LEU A 152 -11.52 -10.98 -11.27
N SER A 153 -11.17 -12.25 -11.46
CA SER A 153 -11.68 -13.35 -10.66
C SER A 153 -10.82 -13.65 -9.43
N TYR A 154 -9.49 -13.51 -9.56
CA TYR A 154 -8.53 -13.66 -8.47
C TYR A 154 -7.29 -12.81 -8.75
N ILE A 155 -6.56 -12.41 -7.70
CA ILE A 155 -5.32 -11.64 -7.84
C ILE A 155 -4.16 -12.61 -8.15
N PRO A 156 -3.45 -12.48 -9.29
CA PRO A 156 -2.40 -13.41 -9.66
C PRO A 156 -1.09 -13.05 -8.95
N GLN A 157 -0.99 -13.37 -7.66
CA GLN A 157 0.15 -13.00 -6.79
C GLN A 157 1.52 -13.50 -7.32
N ASN A 158 1.54 -14.67 -7.98
CA ASN A 158 2.76 -15.28 -8.53
C ASN A 158 2.99 -14.94 -10.02
N SER A 159 2.34 -13.89 -10.54
CA SER A 159 2.53 -13.48 -11.94
C SER A 159 3.92 -12.90 -12.15
N THR A 160 4.67 -13.47 -13.09
CA THR A 160 5.97 -12.93 -13.53
C THR A 160 5.81 -11.56 -14.19
N VAL A 161 4.66 -11.31 -14.83
CA VAL A 161 4.35 -10.03 -15.47
C VAL A 161 4.13 -8.94 -14.41
N LEU A 162 3.32 -9.21 -13.37
CA LEU A 162 3.12 -8.25 -12.27
C LEU A 162 4.36 -8.02 -11.40
N SER A 163 5.33 -8.94 -11.39
CA SER A 163 6.54 -8.80 -10.57
C SER A 163 7.72 -8.18 -11.32
N SER A 164 7.76 -8.25 -12.65
CA SER A 164 8.96 -7.86 -13.42
C SER A 164 8.71 -6.87 -14.57
N ARG A 165 7.50 -6.81 -15.14
CA ARG A 165 7.24 -5.98 -16.32
C ARG A 165 6.98 -4.54 -15.92
N SER A 166 7.71 -3.60 -16.52
CA SER A 166 7.50 -2.17 -16.23
C SER A 166 6.09 -1.69 -16.59
N GLY A 167 5.56 -0.78 -15.77
CA GLY A 167 4.16 -0.40 -15.70
C GLY A 167 3.37 -1.31 -14.75
N TYR A 168 3.41 -2.62 -14.99
CA TYR A 168 2.69 -3.61 -14.18
C TYR A 168 3.28 -3.75 -12.78
N LYS A 169 4.61 -3.84 -12.71
CA LYS A 169 5.36 -3.99 -11.45
C LYS A 169 5.09 -2.84 -10.50
N GLU A 170 5.20 -1.62 -10.99
CA GLU A 170 5.04 -0.40 -10.21
C GLU A 170 3.61 -0.29 -9.65
N ILE A 171 2.59 -0.58 -10.48
CA ILE A 171 1.19 -0.60 -10.04
C ILE A 171 0.92 -1.73 -9.02
N PHE A 172 1.47 -2.93 -9.25
CA PHE A 172 1.30 -4.05 -8.34
C PHE A 172 2.01 -3.84 -6.99
N GLU A 173 3.19 -3.23 -7.00
CA GLU A 173 3.89 -2.81 -5.78
C GLU A 173 3.08 -1.76 -5.02
N HIS A 174 2.50 -0.77 -5.70
CA HIS A 174 1.64 0.22 -5.06
C HIS A 174 0.44 -0.44 -4.39
N TYR A 175 -0.24 -1.35 -5.09
CA TYR A 175 -1.35 -2.12 -4.53
C TYR A 175 -0.92 -2.90 -3.27
N THR A 176 0.19 -3.63 -3.35
CA THR A 176 0.72 -4.43 -2.25
C THR A 176 1.05 -3.56 -1.04
N ARG A 177 1.79 -2.47 -1.24
CA ARG A 177 2.16 -1.53 -0.16
C ARG A 177 0.92 -0.91 0.50
N SER A 178 -0.07 -0.51 -0.30
CA SER A 178 -1.32 0.07 0.23
C SER A 178 -2.14 -0.92 1.07
N ARG A 179 -2.07 -2.21 0.76
CA ARG A 179 -2.86 -3.25 1.43
C ARG A 179 -2.20 -3.83 2.66
N PHE A 180 -0.87 -3.87 2.72
CA PHE A 180 -0.15 -4.42 3.88
C PHE A 180 0.23 -3.34 4.88
N GLY A 181 0.66 -2.16 4.41
CA GLY A 181 1.28 -1.14 5.27
C GLY A 181 0.38 -0.54 6.36
N ILE A 182 -0.94 -0.51 6.15
CA ILE A 182 -1.91 0.11 7.08
C ILE A 182 -2.89 -0.91 7.65
N ARG A 183 -2.91 -2.15 7.12
CA ARG A 183 -3.92 -3.14 7.49
C ARG A 183 -3.79 -3.60 8.94
N SER A 184 -2.57 -3.70 9.49
CA SER A 184 -2.41 -4.03 10.91
C SER A 184 -2.94 -2.92 11.82
N ILE A 185 -2.68 -1.63 11.52
CA ILE A 185 -3.29 -0.49 12.25
C ILE A 185 -4.82 -0.60 12.20
N LEU A 186 -5.38 -0.79 11.01
CA LEU A 186 -6.83 -0.84 10.84
C LEU A 186 -7.45 -2.05 11.53
N GLN A 187 -6.77 -3.21 11.52
CA GLN A 187 -7.25 -4.41 12.17
C GLN A 187 -7.14 -4.32 13.70
N GLU A 188 -6.06 -3.76 14.22
CA GLU A 188 -5.93 -3.43 15.65
C GLU A 188 -7.05 -2.46 16.05
N PHE A 189 -7.26 -1.41 15.27
CA PHE A 189 -8.34 -0.44 15.49
C PHE A 189 -9.74 -1.06 15.44
N GLU A 190 -10.03 -1.92 14.46
CA GLU A 190 -11.29 -2.66 14.34
C GLU A 190 -11.52 -3.63 15.51
N SER A 191 -10.46 -4.29 15.98
CA SER A 191 -10.54 -5.19 17.13
C SER A 191 -10.79 -4.43 18.44
N GLU A 192 -10.22 -3.23 18.60
CA GLU A 192 -10.38 -2.39 19.78
C GLU A 192 -11.67 -1.56 19.75
N LEU A 193 -12.25 -1.29 18.58
CA LEU A 193 -13.56 -0.66 18.41
C LEU A 193 -14.68 -1.43 19.11
N LEU A 194 -14.53 -2.75 19.30
CA LEU A 194 -15.47 -3.60 20.04
C LEU A 194 -15.38 -3.41 21.57
N SER A 195 -14.33 -2.75 22.09
CA SER A 195 -14.10 -2.51 23.52
C SER A 195 -14.36 -1.03 23.91
N GLN A 196 -15.43 -0.72 24.65
CA GLN A 196 -15.83 0.68 24.96
C GLN A 196 -14.87 1.42 25.93
N GLY A 197 -14.57 2.72 25.73
CA GLY A 197 -13.95 3.61 26.73
C GLY A 197 -12.86 4.61 26.26
N LEU A 198 -12.28 5.36 27.22
CA LEU A 198 -11.17 6.34 27.09
C LEU A 198 -9.88 5.77 26.45
N LYS A 199 -9.70 4.44 26.49
CA LYS A 199 -8.57 3.76 25.85
C LYS A 199 -8.51 4.10 24.35
N LYS A 200 -9.67 4.07 23.68
CA LYS A 200 -9.83 4.40 22.26
C LYS A 200 -9.28 5.77 21.87
N ILE A 201 -9.46 6.79 22.71
CA ILE A 201 -9.01 8.16 22.42
C ILE A 201 -7.49 8.28 22.61
N SER A 202 -6.95 7.58 23.62
CA SER A 202 -5.51 7.50 23.82
C SER A 202 -4.82 6.81 22.63
N ASP A 203 -5.38 5.69 22.16
CA ASP A 203 -4.84 4.93 21.04
C ASP A 203 -4.91 5.78 19.74
N LEU A 204 -6.04 6.45 19.48
CA LEU A 204 -6.16 7.40 18.36
C LEU A 204 -5.13 8.53 18.41
N TYR A 205 -4.91 9.09 19.59
CA TYR A 205 -3.92 10.13 19.79
C TYR A 205 -2.51 9.60 19.52
N GLU A 206 -2.20 8.38 19.98
CA GLU A 206 -0.92 7.71 19.72
C GLU A 206 -0.68 7.49 18.22
N TYR A 207 -1.66 6.95 17.49
CA TYR A 207 -1.58 6.80 16.04
C TYR A 207 -1.37 8.14 15.34
N TRP A 208 -2.14 9.16 15.73
CA TRP A 208 -2.01 10.49 15.15
C TRP A 208 -0.62 11.09 15.39
N VAL A 209 -0.10 11.00 16.61
CA VAL A 209 1.28 11.42 16.95
C VAL A 209 2.30 10.67 16.08
N PHE A 210 2.17 9.35 15.95
CA PHE A 210 3.06 8.56 15.10
C PHE A 210 3.09 9.08 13.65
N PHE A 211 1.93 9.36 13.05
CA PHE A 211 1.86 9.90 11.70
C PHE A 211 2.49 11.30 11.58
N ILE A 212 2.22 12.18 12.55
CA ILE A 212 2.80 13.54 12.54
C ILE A 212 4.33 13.50 12.70
N ILE A 213 4.84 12.66 13.59
CA ILE A 213 6.29 12.45 13.75
C ILE A 213 6.89 11.88 12.46
N ALA A 214 6.24 10.89 11.85
CA ALA A 214 6.72 10.30 10.61
C ALA A 214 6.73 11.32 9.46
N GLU A 215 5.67 12.12 9.31
CA GLU A 215 5.63 13.21 8.32
C GLU A 215 6.74 14.24 8.57
N ALA A 216 6.96 14.64 9.82
CA ALA A 216 7.98 15.62 10.17
C ALA A 216 9.40 15.13 9.85
N PHE A 217 9.72 13.86 10.10
CA PHE A 217 11.05 13.31 9.84
C PHE A 217 11.27 12.87 8.39
N LEU A 218 10.28 12.23 7.76
CA LEU A 218 10.42 11.59 6.44
C LEU A 218 9.97 12.48 5.28
N GLY A 219 9.16 13.50 5.54
CA GLY A 219 8.53 14.31 4.50
C GLY A 219 7.50 13.52 3.68
N SER A 220 7.40 13.84 2.39
CA SER A 220 6.35 13.31 1.50
C SER A 220 6.68 11.96 0.84
N GLU A 221 7.94 11.52 0.86
CA GLU A 221 8.37 10.27 0.20
C GLU A 221 8.45 9.10 1.19
N ILE A 222 7.29 8.64 1.66
CA ILE A 222 7.23 7.57 2.65
C ILE A 222 7.13 6.19 1.98
N ILE A 223 8.08 5.31 2.29
CA ILE A 223 7.97 3.87 2.00
C ILE A 223 7.45 3.18 3.26
N ILE A 224 6.31 2.48 3.13
CA ILE A 224 5.74 1.72 4.24
C ILE A 224 6.23 0.27 4.19
N GLU A 225 6.86 -0.17 5.27
CA GLU A 225 7.26 -1.56 5.51
C GLU A 225 6.55 -2.09 6.76
N GLN A 226 5.90 -3.25 6.64
CA GLN A 226 5.38 -3.98 7.79
C GLN A 226 6.47 -4.88 8.34
N GLN A 227 6.76 -4.79 9.64
CA GLN A 227 7.67 -5.69 10.32
C GLN A 227 6.85 -6.67 11.17
N ASP A 228 6.82 -7.92 10.73
CA ASP A 228 6.26 -9.00 11.52
C ASP A 228 7.26 -9.38 12.62
N VAL A 229 6.93 -9.09 13.88
CA VAL A 229 7.70 -9.60 15.03
C VAL A 229 6.96 -10.80 15.59
N VAL A 230 7.39 -12.00 15.24
CA VAL A 230 6.93 -13.23 15.90
C VAL A 230 7.54 -13.25 17.31
N LEU A 231 6.72 -13.03 18.34
CA LEU A 231 7.17 -13.19 19.72
C LEU A 231 7.33 -14.69 20.02
N SER A 232 8.26 -15.04 20.92
CA SER A 232 8.52 -16.40 21.39
C SER A 232 7.31 -17.12 22.00
N SER A 233 6.24 -16.38 22.33
CA SER A 233 4.94 -16.91 22.77
C SER A 233 4.01 -17.36 21.64
N GLY A 234 4.46 -17.30 20.38
CA GLY A 234 3.64 -17.57 19.19
C GLY A 234 2.68 -16.43 18.82
N LYS A 235 2.63 -15.35 19.60
CA LYS A 235 1.88 -14.13 19.25
C LYS A 235 2.69 -13.30 18.25
N ILE A 236 2.14 -13.08 17.08
CA ILE A 236 2.68 -12.10 16.13
C ILE A 236 2.34 -10.71 16.68
N SER A 237 3.36 -9.92 16.95
CA SER A 237 3.19 -8.50 17.19
C SER A 237 3.63 -7.74 15.94
N TYR A 238 2.73 -6.93 15.43
CA TYR A 238 3.01 -6.13 14.26
C TYR A 238 3.67 -4.82 14.70
N GLY A 239 4.85 -4.54 14.13
CA GLY A 239 5.45 -3.21 14.16
C GLY A 239 5.34 -2.62 12.76
N ILE A 240 5.01 -1.34 12.64
CA ILE A 240 5.01 -0.65 11.35
C ILE A 240 6.25 0.21 11.27
N CYS A 241 6.90 0.21 10.11
CA CYS A 241 8.02 1.08 9.85
C CYS A 241 7.77 1.91 8.60
N PHE A 242 7.85 3.23 8.76
CA PHE A 242 7.91 4.16 7.64
C PHE A 242 9.37 4.53 7.40
N LYS A 243 9.84 4.45 6.16
CA LYS A 243 11.23 4.70 5.80
C LYS A 243 11.33 5.67 4.65
N ALA A 244 12.32 6.56 4.74
CA ALA A 244 12.77 7.40 3.64
C ALA A 244 14.27 7.63 3.84
N ASN A 245 15.08 7.37 2.81
CA ASN A 245 16.54 7.50 2.86
C ASN A 245 17.15 6.75 4.07
N ASP A 246 17.91 7.45 4.91
CA ASP A 246 18.57 6.91 6.11
C ASP A 246 17.72 7.02 7.38
N VAL A 247 16.45 7.43 7.26
CA VAL A 247 15.53 7.63 8.39
C VAL A 247 14.45 6.55 8.38
N SER A 248 14.21 5.95 9.55
CA SER A 248 13.18 4.95 9.78
C SER A 248 12.36 5.31 11.02
N VAL A 249 11.04 5.43 10.87
CA VAL A 249 10.11 5.73 11.96
C VAL A 249 9.26 4.51 12.24
N TYR A 250 9.41 3.95 13.43
CA TYR A 250 8.73 2.74 13.86
C TYR A 250 7.58 3.06 14.80
N TYR A 251 6.43 2.47 14.55
CA TYR A 251 5.33 2.38 15.48
C TYR A 251 5.47 1.12 16.32
N ASN A 252 5.42 1.27 17.65
CA ASN A 252 5.31 0.17 18.59
C ASN A 252 6.47 -0.84 18.49
N TRP A 253 7.69 -0.33 18.31
CA TRP A 253 8.89 -1.16 18.13
C TRP A 253 9.30 -1.83 19.43
N THR A 254 9.32 -3.16 19.43
CA THR A 254 9.74 -3.92 20.62
C THR A 254 11.26 -4.01 20.70
N GLU A 255 11.83 -3.47 21.77
CA GLU A 255 13.24 -3.52 22.15
C GLU A 255 13.44 -4.53 23.27
N SER A 256 14.50 -5.36 23.18
CA SER A 256 14.73 -6.40 24.18
C SER A 256 16.18 -6.87 24.22
N ARG A 257 16.51 -7.66 25.24
CA ARG A 257 17.81 -8.34 25.36
C ARG A 257 18.05 -9.33 24.22
N GLU A 258 17.02 -10.04 23.80
CA GLU A 258 17.08 -10.99 22.68
C GLU A 258 17.46 -10.29 21.37
N LYS A 259 16.90 -9.10 21.13
CA LYS A 259 17.24 -8.26 19.97
C LYS A 259 18.56 -7.49 20.13
N LYS A 260 19.18 -7.56 21.31
CA LYS A 260 20.37 -6.77 21.69
C LYS A 260 20.16 -5.26 21.56
N THR A 261 18.94 -4.80 21.79
CA THR A 261 18.58 -3.39 21.70
C THR A 261 18.18 -2.78 23.04
N SER A 262 17.90 -3.60 24.05
CA SER A 262 17.84 -3.19 25.45
C SER A 262 18.73 -4.08 26.32
N TYR A 263 19.37 -3.52 27.34
CA TYR A 263 20.24 -4.29 28.23
C TYR A 263 19.48 -4.98 29.38
N SER A 264 18.24 -4.58 29.67
CA SER A 264 17.48 -5.05 30.86
C SER A 264 16.15 -5.73 30.50
N LEU A 265 15.09 -4.96 30.32
CA LEU A 265 13.72 -5.44 30.12
C LEU A 265 13.27 -5.28 28.67
N THR A 266 12.18 -5.99 28.31
CA THR A 266 11.49 -5.73 27.05
C THR A 266 10.73 -4.42 27.16
N LEU A 267 11.04 -3.47 26.28
CA LEU A 267 10.44 -2.14 26.22
C LEU A 267 9.79 -1.93 24.85
N ARG A 268 8.70 -1.18 24.80
CA ARG A 268 7.97 -0.91 23.58
C ARG A 268 7.49 0.55 23.59
N PRO A 269 8.33 1.48 23.13
CA PRO A 269 7.93 2.87 22.95
C PRO A 269 6.91 3.00 21.82
N ASP A 270 6.02 3.98 21.94
CA ASP A 270 4.94 4.19 20.97
C ASP A 270 5.50 4.56 19.58
N THR A 271 6.42 5.53 19.52
CA THR A 271 7.12 5.91 18.30
C THR A 271 8.64 5.96 18.53
N THR A 272 9.39 5.30 17.65
CA THR A 272 10.87 5.36 17.64
C THR A 272 11.37 5.78 16.28
N VAL A 273 12.14 6.86 16.22
CA VAL A 273 12.86 7.30 15.02
C VAL A 273 14.28 6.74 15.11
N GLU A 274 14.69 5.89 14.17
CA GLU A 274 16.07 5.46 13.97
C GLU A 274 16.65 6.20 12.76
N ILE A 275 17.83 6.78 12.92
CA ILE A 275 18.58 7.38 11.83
C ILE A 275 19.92 6.69 11.69
N ARG A 276 20.28 6.35 10.46
CA ARG A 276 21.56 5.73 10.12
C ARG A 276 22.55 6.79 9.67
N MET A 277 23.65 6.93 10.41
CA MET A 277 24.74 7.86 10.11
C MET A 277 26.00 7.05 9.85
N GLY A 278 26.17 6.61 8.60
CA GLY A 278 27.22 5.67 8.22
C GLY A 278 27.10 4.35 9.00
N ASN A 279 28.10 4.06 9.84
CA ASN A 279 28.12 2.85 10.68
C ASN A 279 27.42 3.04 12.04
N LYS A 280 27.00 4.26 12.37
CA LYS A 280 26.29 4.56 13.63
C LYS A 280 24.79 4.60 13.39
N LYS A 281 24.04 4.25 14.42
CA LYS A 281 22.59 4.42 14.49
C LYS A 281 22.29 5.28 15.69
N VAL A 282 21.42 6.27 15.54
CA VAL A 282 20.89 7.07 16.64
C VAL A 282 19.39 6.89 16.69
N LYS A 283 18.83 6.91 17.90
CA LYS A 283 17.41 6.73 18.14
C LYS A 283 16.84 7.90 18.91
N PHE A 284 15.63 8.30 18.52
CA PHE A 284 14.80 9.26 19.23
C PHE A 284 13.47 8.60 19.56
N ILE A 285 13.02 8.77 20.80
CA ILE A 285 11.79 8.15 21.27
C ILE A 285 10.74 9.23 21.52
N PHE A 286 9.53 8.98 21.02
CA PHE A 286 8.35 9.79 21.24
C PHE A 286 7.24 8.88 21.78
N ASP A 287 6.80 9.12 23.01
CA ASP A 287 5.74 8.34 23.68
C ASP A 287 4.51 9.25 23.84
N ALA A 288 3.39 8.87 23.23
CA ALA A 288 2.20 9.69 23.22
C ALA A 288 1.41 9.51 24.52
N LYS A 289 0.98 10.62 25.12
CA LYS A 289 0.17 10.60 26.35
C LYS A 289 -0.98 11.57 26.24
N TYR A 290 -2.19 11.03 26.06
CA TYR A 290 -3.41 11.84 25.96
C TYR A 290 -3.86 12.41 27.32
N LYS A 291 -3.59 11.71 28.43
CA LYS A 291 -4.00 12.15 29.77
C LYS A 291 -3.01 13.17 30.33
N VAL A 292 -3.50 14.37 30.64
CA VAL A 292 -2.69 15.49 31.14
C VAL A 292 -3.16 15.92 32.53
N GLN A 293 -2.29 16.57 33.29
CA GLN A 293 -2.67 17.31 34.50
C GLN A 293 -3.12 18.70 34.09
N SER A 294 -4.17 19.23 34.71
CA SER A 294 -4.63 20.59 34.47
C SER A 294 -4.52 21.42 35.74
N SER A 295 -3.98 22.63 35.62
CA SER A 295 -4.09 23.67 36.65
C SER A 295 -4.92 24.82 36.09
N SER A 296 -5.92 25.26 36.86
CA SER A 296 -6.80 26.38 36.49
C SER A 296 -6.42 27.62 37.29
N SER A 297 -6.07 28.69 36.59
CA SER A 297 -6.05 30.06 37.11
C SER A 297 -7.30 30.80 36.62
N GLU A 298 -7.66 31.94 37.23
CA GLU A 298 -8.94 32.64 37.00
C GLU A 298 -9.26 32.94 35.52
N ASN A 299 -8.25 32.95 34.62
CA ASN A 299 -8.44 33.17 33.17
C ASN A 299 -7.71 32.17 32.25
N ASP A 300 -6.93 31.21 32.77
CA ASP A 300 -6.14 30.29 31.93
C ASP A 300 -6.06 28.86 32.48
N ILE A 301 -6.30 27.87 31.60
CA ILE A 301 -6.15 26.43 31.87
C ILE A 301 -4.83 25.96 31.30
N SER A 302 -3.86 25.73 32.18
CA SER A 302 -2.54 25.19 31.79
C SER A 302 -2.52 23.67 31.94
N ARG A 303 -1.93 22.98 30.96
CA ARG A 303 -1.91 21.51 30.87
C ARG A 303 -0.48 20.98 30.89
N TYR A 304 -0.20 20.17 31.90
CA TYR A 304 1.12 19.68 32.25
C TYR A 304 1.25 18.17 32.02
N VAL A 305 2.47 17.77 31.64
CA VAL A 305 2.87 16.37 31.60
C VAL A 305 3.01 15.84 33.03
N LYS A 306 2.67 14.58 33.28
CA LYS A 306 2.85 13.99 34.60
C LYS A 306 4.30 13.58 34.80
N SER A 307 4.77 13.65 36.05
CA SER A 307 6.13 13.20 36.40
C SER A 307 6.36 11.72 36.09
N GLU A 308 5.33 10.87 36.24
CA GLU A 308 5.41 9.44 35.90
C GLU A 308 5.75 9.20 34.42
N ASP A 309 5.22 10.03 33.52
CA ASP A 309 5.48 9.94 32.08
C ASP A 309 6.93 10.35 31.77
N ILE A 310 7.48 11.35 32.49
CA ILE A 310 8.89 11.74 32.37
C ILE A 310 9.82 10.65 32.91
N TYR A 311 9.48 9.98 34.01
CA TYR A 311 10.28 8.85 34.52
C TYR A 311 10.35 7.68 33.53
N LYS A 312 9.27 7.44 32.79
CA LYS A 312 9.26 6.48 31.68
C LYS A 312 10.26 6.87 30.59
N MET A 313 10.44 8.16 30.30
CA MET A 313 11.42 8.63 29.32
C MET A 313 12.86 8.37 29.77
N HIS A 314 13.16 8.54 31.07
CA HIS A 314 14.46 8.17 31.61
C HIS A 314 14.72 6.66 31.47
N THR A 315 13.68 5.85 31.70
CA THR A 315 13.76 4.40 31.51
C THR A 315 14.15 4.06 30.08
N TYR A 316 13.51 4.68 29.08
CA TYR A 316 13.84 4.46 27.68
C TYR A 316 15.25 4.95 27.31
N LEU A 317 15.60 6.17 27.72
CA LEU A 317 16.89 6.78 27.42
C LEU A 317 18.06 5.93 27.93
N ASP A 318 17.93 5.38 29.13
CA ASP A 318 19.01 4.58 29.72
C ASP A 318 18.96 3.12 29.24
N ALA A 319 17.79 2.50 29.18
CA ALA A 319 17.66 1.06 28.93
C ALA A 319 17.81 0.64 27.46
N ILE A 320 17.48 1.52 26.51
CA ILE A 320 17.50 1.22 25.07
C ILE A 320 18.79 1.76 24.45
N SER A 321 19.44 0.92 23.65
CA SER A 321 20.73 1.25 23.02
C SER A 321 20.58 2.37 21.98
N ASN A 322 21.54 3.28 21.98
CA ASN A 322 21.68 4.38 21.02
C ASN A 322 20.55 5.42 21.05
N VAL A 323 19.80 5.52 22.16
CA VAL A 323 18.83 6.60 22.34
C VAL A 323 19.57 7.87 22.75
N GLU A 324 19.40 8.95 21.99
CA GLU A 324 19.92 10.26 22.38
C GLU A 324 18.91 11.01 23.24
N PHE A 325 17.63 10.97 22.86
CA PHE A 325 16.57 11.52 23.69
C PHE A 325 15.27 10.72 23.66
N ALA A 326 14.49 10.87 24.73
CA ALA A 326 13.14 10.34 24.84
C ALA A 326 12.18 11.43 25.32
N MET A 327 11.07 11.63 24.62
CA MET A 327 10.11 12.69 24.91
C MET A 327 8.69 12.19 24.98
N VAL A 328 7.94 12.79 25.90
CA VAL A 328 6.49 12.64 25.94
C VAL A 328 5.86 13.60 24.93
N VAL A 329 4.98 13.11 24.08
CA VAL A 329 4.14 13.95 23.20
C VAL A 329 2.74 13.99 23.79
N TYR A 330 2.24 15.18 24.11
CA TYR A 330 1.01 15.29 24.90
C TYR A 330 0.18 16.53 24.53
N PRO A 331 -1.16 16.52 24.73
CA PRO A 331 -2.03 17.65 24.39
C PRO A 331 -1.99 18.73 25.48
N GLY A 332 -0.78 19.19 25.81
CA GLY A 332 -0.50 20.22 26.81
C GLY A 332 -0.11 21.57 26.22
N THR A 333 0.44 22.44 27.06
CA THR A 333 0.74 23.83 26.69
C THR A 333 2.21 24.20 26.79
N GLU A 334 3.04 23.40 27.46
CA GLU A 334 4.41 23.78 27.79
C GLU A 334 5.45 22.79 27.25
N PHE A 335 6.53 23.31 26.68
CA PHE A 335 7.69 22.52 26.29
C PHE A 335 8.66 22.38 27.45
N TYR A 336 9.24 21.18 27.59
CA TYR A 336 10.29 20.89 28.56
C TYR A 336 11.37 20.03 27.93
N PHE A 337 12.62 20.38 28.17
CA PHE A 337 13.74 19.49 27.89
C PHE A 337 14.79 19.54 29.01
N TYR A 338 15.11 18.37 29.54
CA TYR A 338 16.09 18.13 30.59
C TYR A 338 17.34 17.51 29.96
N GLU A 339 18.35 18.34 29.69
CA GLU A 339 19.62 17.87 29.10
C GLU A 339 20.44 17.08 30.13
N LYS A 340 20.86 15.85 29.77
CA LYS A 340 21.64 14.97 30.66
C LYS A 340 23.04 15.52 30.94
N THR A 341 23.57 16.37 30.06
CA THR A 341 24.94 16.92 30.14
C THR A 341 25.05 18.20 30.95
N SER A 342 23.92 18.83 31.30
CA SER A 342 23.90 20.14 31.95
C SER A 342 23.10 20.06 33.26
N ILE A 343 23.73 20.42 34.39
CA ILE A 343 23.02 20.62 35.67
C ILE A 343 22.15 21.91 35.63
N SER A 344 22.11 22.59 34.48
CA SER A 344 21.35 23.82 34.25
C SER A 344 19.83 23.65 34.35
N HIS A 345 19.12 24.76 34.49
CA HIS A 345 17.66 24.83 34.46
C HIS A 345 17.04 24.14 33.23
N VAL A 346 15.83 23.60 33.43
CA VAL A 346 14.99 23.01 32.37
C VAL A 346 14.85 23.96 31.19
N LYS A 347 15.05 23.47 29.97
CA LYS A 347 14.83 24.25 28.76
C LYS A 347 13.34 24.34 28.49
N ARG A 348 12.83 25.57 28.34
CA ARG A 348 11.41 25.83 28.07
C ARG A 348 11.13 26.24 26.63
N ASN A 349 12.17 26.58 25.87
CA ASN A 349 12.07 26.87 24.44
C ASN A 349 12.92 25.88 23.63
N ILE A 350 12.50 25.64 22.40
CA ILE A 350 13.18 24.74 21.46
C ILE A 350 14.56 25.30 21.12
N GLU A 351 14.71 26.62 21.00
CA GLU A 351 15.96 27.30 20.67
C GLU A 351 17.05 27.07 21.73
N ASP A 352 16.67 26.83 22.98
CA ASP A 352 17.61 26.68 24.10
C ASP A 352 18.21 25.26 24.21
N VAL A 353 17.70 24.29 23.45
CA VAL A 353 18.20 22.91 23.42
C VAL A 353 19.50 22.85 22.61
N SER A 354 20.58 22.33 23.19
CA SER A 354 21.92 22.41 22.58
C SER A 354 22.53 21.05 22.25
N SER A 355 22.25 20.04 23.07
CA SER A 355 22.88 18.72 23.01
C SER A 355 21.99 17.64 22.41
N PHE A 356 20.66 17.86 22.40
CA PHE A 356 19.64 16.86 22.08
C PHE A 356 19.85 15.53 22.82
N LYS A 357 20.40 15.59 24.04
CA LYS A 357 20.67 14.42 24.87
C LYS A 357 19.97 14.51 26.20
N GLY A 358 18.90 13.75 26.41
CA GLY A 358 18.11 13.87 27.62
C GLY A 358 16.67 13.42 27.49
N VAL A 359 15.81 13.94 28.37
CA VAL A 359 14.37 13.64 28.34
C VAL A 359 13.55 14.90 28.32
N GLY A 360 12.31 14.83 27.85
CA GLY A 360 11.46 16.02 27.77
C GLY A 360 10.00 15.72 27.54
N ALA A 361 9.24 16.79 27.30
CA ALA A 361 7.88 16.72 26.82
C ALA A 361 7.62 17.85 25.83
N ILE A 362 6.90 17.52 24.75
CA ILE A 362 6.55 18.45 23.68
C ILE A 362 5.02 18.49 23.52
N PRO A 363 4.41 19.69 23.58
CA PRO A 363 3.00 19.89 23.27
C PRO A 363 2.67 19.52 21.84
N LEU A 364 1.60 18.74 21.66
CA LEU A 364 0.99 18.48 20.36
C LEU A 364 -0.52 18.30 20.51
N ILE A 365 -1.29 19.29 20.05
CA ILE A 365 -2.75 19.32 20.20
C ILE A 365 -3.39 19.09 18.81
N PRO A 366 -4.32 18.12 18.68
CA PRO A 366 -5.00 17.91 17.41
C PRO A 366 -5.71 19.17 16.91
N SER A 367 -5.53 19.51 15.64
CA SER A 367 -6.08 20.70 14.98
C SER A 367 -5.52 22.06 15.46
N ASP A 368 -4.47 22.07 16.28
CA ASP A 368 -3.74 23.30 16.61
C ASP A 368 -2.47 23.43 15.75
N SER A 369 -2.53 24.30 14.75
CA SER A 369 -1.43 24.53 13.81
C SER A 369 -0.16 25.04 14.49
N ASN A 370 -0.26 25.75 15.63
CA ASN A 370 0.92 26.23 16.34
C ASN A 370 1.70 25.08 16.98
N SER A 371 1.02 24.14 17.65
CA SER A 371 1.68 22.96 18.21
C SER A 371 2.37 22.10 17.13
N GLU A 372 1.75 21.95 15.95
CA GLU A 372 2.36 21.25 14.81
C GLU A 372 3.57 21.99 14.23
N LEU A 373 3.51 23.33 14.13
CA LEU A 373 4.64 24.16 13.71
C LEU A 373 5.82 24.06 14.68
N ASN A 374 5.56 24.08 15.98
CA ASN A 374 6.58 23.92 17.01
C ASN A 374 7.25 22.55 16.93
N LEU A 375 6.48 21.47 16.74
CA LEU A 375 7.04 20.15 16.52
C LEU A 375 7.91 20.09 15.26
N LYS A 376 7.47 20.69 14.15
CA LYS A 376 8.26 20.78 12.92
C LYS A 376 9.56 21.56 13.17
N ALA A 377 9.51 22.70 13.86
CA ALA A 377 10.70 23.48 14.20
C ALA A 377 11.68 22.68 15.08
N PHE A 378 11.18 21.92 16.06
CA PHE A 378 12.01 21.01 16.86
C PHE A 378 12.68 19.94 15.99
N VAL A 379 11.93 19.27 15.12
CA VAL A 379 12.46 18.23 14.23
C VAL A 379 13.48 18.79 13.25
N GLU A 380 13.26 19.97 12.67
CA GLU A 380 14.24 20.62 11.78
C GLU A 380 15.53 20.97 12.53
N LYS A 381 15.43 21.41 13.79
CA LYS A 381 16.61 21.63 14.62
C LYS A 381 17.36 20.34 14.94
N VAL A 382 16.65 19.24 15.20
CA VAL A 382 17.25 17.89 15.35
C VAL A 382 17.97 17.49 14.06
N LYS A 383 17.32 17.61 12.90
CA LYS A 383 17.93 17.28 11.60
C LYS A 383 19.19 18.08 11.35
N SER A 384 19.16 19.39 11.60
CA SER A 384 20.32 20.27 11.48
C SER A 384 21.47 19.83 12.39
N PHE A 385 21.19 19.50 13.65
CA PHE A 385 22.19 19.05 14.61
C PHE A 385 22.86 17.73 14.20
N PHE A 386 22.07 16.79 13.68
CA PHE A 386 22.57 15.48 13.22
C PHE A 386 22.96 15.47 11.73
N GLN A 387 22.98 16.62 11.05
CA GLN A 387 23.38 16.76 9.64
C GLN A 387 22.58 15.85 8.69
N LEU A 388 21.25 15.85 8.82
CA LEU A 388 20.31 15.01 8.08
C LEU A 388 19.75 15.68 6.83
#